data_AF-A0A662HRR2-F1
#
_entry.id   AF-A0A662HRR2-F1
#
_cell.length_a   1.000
_cell.length_b   1.000
_cell.length_c   1.000
_cell.angle_alpha   90.00
_cell.angle_beta   90.00
_cell.angle_gamma   90.00
#
_symmetry.space_group_name_H-M   'P 1'
#
loop_
_entity.id
_entity.type
_entity.pdbx_description
1 polymer ?
#
loop_
_entity_poly.entity_id
_entity_poly.type
_entity_poly.pdbx_seq_one_letter_code
_entity_poly.pdbx_strand_id
1 'polypeptide(L)'
;MTDSTGSRAVYVYASLTREWEDFTDAHQNAREKAEEAIDQYANLLKGQASEAPPLIIAGGLGSGKTQLLYHLFKYSWREKKVPALYVNLRSLINMIKRRMTVERRTERLTPTELVYKFSELALNKLDLLKNHFNDNTLTLSDLWLPEVAGRPANLPPSELFKEVGINPNEAYALIDETLKRKRGIILLIDEVEMAYKELRVLIEGGFRDLTDIIGSGVIGIYTV
;
A
#
# COMPACT_ATOMS: atom_id res chain seq x y z
N MET A 1 -10.16 5.81 -51.66
CA MET A 1 -10.87 5.80 -50.36
C MET A 1 -10.81 4.39 -49.83
N THR A 2 -9.87 4.11 -48.93
CA THR A 2 -9.86 2.89 -48.11
C THR A 2 -9.32 3.33 -46.76
N ASP A 3 -10.25 3.40 -45.82
CA ASP A 3 -10.07 3.78 -44.44
C ASP A 3 -9.25 2.71 -43.72
N SER A 4 -8.08 3.09 -43.20
CA SER A 4 -7.27 2.24 -42.33
C SER A 4 -7.20 2.90 -40.96
N THR A 5 -8.30 2.81 -40.21
CA THR A 5 -8.33 3.09 -38.78
C THR A 5 -7.53 2.00 -38.06
N GLY A 6 -6.21 2.18 -38.05
CA GLY A 6 -5.33 1.44 -37.16
C GLY A 6 -5.75 1.75 -35.73
N SER A 7 -6.33 0.77 -35.05
CA SER A 7 -6.52 0.80 -33.61
C SER A 7 -5.14 0.89 -32.97
N ARG A 8 -4.68 2.12 -32.72
CA ARG A 8 -3.50 2.37 -31.88
C ARG A 8 -3.86 1.84 -30.50
N ALA A 9 -3.31 0.68 -30.15
CA ALA A 9 -3.29 0.21 -28.78
C ALA A 9 -2.62 1.30 -27.94
N VAL A 10 -3.41 2.05 -27.18
CA VAL A 10 -2.90 3.00 -26.21
C VAL A 10 -2.42 2.16 -25.04
N TYR A 11 -1.11 1.95 -24.95
CA TYR A 11 -0.50 1.36 -23.76
C TYR A 11 -0.54 2.40 -22.64
N VAL A 12 -1.53 2.24 -21.78
CA VAL A 12 -1.75 3.10 -20.62
C VAL A 12 -0.91 2.57 -19.45
N TYR A 13 0.30 3.11 -19.26
CA TYR A 13 1.13 2.80 -18.09
C TYR A 13 0.51 3.33 -16.81
N ALA A 14 0.73 2.69 -15.66
CA ALA A 14 0.29 3.21 -14.37
C ALA A 14 0.97 4.56 -14.09
N SER A 15 0.22 5.52 -13.57
CA SER A 15 0.73 6.83 -13.18
C SER A 15 -0.02 7.33 -11.95
N LEU A 16 0.73 7.69 -10.91
CA LEU A 16 0.18 8.22 -9.67
C LEU A 16 -0.60 9.53 -9.90
N THR A 17 -0.16 10.34 -10.85
CA THR A 17 -0.79 11.62 -11.20
C THR A 17 -2.07 11.47 -12.04
N ARG A 18 -2.35 10.26 -12.56
CA ARG A 18 -3.59 9.98 -13.29
C ARG A 18 -4.70 9.60 -12.30
N GLU A 19 -5.89 10.19 -12.44
CA GLU A 19 -7.07 9.75 -11.70
C GLU A 19 -7.56 8.38 -12.20
N TRP A 20 -8.26 7.65 -11.35
CA TRP A 20 -8.80 6.34 -11.75
C TRP A 20 -9.99 6.48 -12.70
N GLU A 21 -10.06 5.59 -13.69
CA GLU A 21 -11.16 5.50 -14.63
C GLU A 21 -11.66 4.06 -14.71
N ASP A 22 -12.98 3.87 -14.56
CA ASP A 22 -13.64 2.58 -14.66
C ASP A 22 -13.84 2.21 -16.14
N PHE A 23 -12.81 1.67 -16.80
CA PHE A 23 -12.94 1.28 -18.22
C PHE A 23 -13.83 0.05 -18.47
N THR A 24 -14.07 -0.76 -17.44
CA THR A 24 -14.89 -1.97 -17.50
C THR A 24 -15.60 -2.18 -16.17
N ASP A 25 -16.69 -2.95 -16.16
CA ASP A 25 -17.36 -3.36 -14.93
C ASP A 25 -16.41 -4.09 -13.97
N ALA A 26 -15.42 -4.82 -14.49
CA ALA A 26 -14.42 -5.48 -13.66
C ALA A 26 -13.52 -4.46 -12.93
N HIS A 27 -13.16 -3.34 -13.58
CA HIS A 27 -12.44 -2.25 -12.96
C HIS A 27 -13.28 -1.57 -11.87
N GLN A 28 -14.55 -1.28 -12.17
CA GLN A 28 -15.47 -0.69 -11.21
C GLN A 28 -15.65 -1.58 -9.99
N ASN A 29 -15.97 -2.86 -10.19
CA ASN A 29 -16.13 -3.82 -9.10
C ASN A 29 -14.85 -3.96 -8.26
N ALA A 30 -13.68 -3.90 -8.90
CA ALA A 30 -12.40 -3.94 -8.19
C ALA A 30 -12.20 -2.71 -7.30
N ARG A 31 -12.47 -1.51 -7.85
CA ARG A 31 -12.41 -0.24 -7.14
C ARG A 31 -13.37 -0.22 -5.96
N GLU A 32 -14.65 -0.50 -6.20
CA GLU A 32 -15.70 -0.39 -5.18
C GLU A 32 -15.45 -1.32 -4.01
N LYS A 33 -15.07 -2.57 -4.27
CA LYS A 33 -14.68 -3.50 -3.20
C LYS A 33 -13.51 -2.94 -2.39
N ALA A 34 -12.46 -2.46 -3.06
CA ALA A 34 -11.27 -1.98 -2.38
C ALA A 34 -11.53 -0.69 -1.57
N GLU A 35 -12.32 0.23 -2.10
CA GLU A 35 -12.79 1.41 -1.37
C GLU A 35 -13.66 1.02 -0.17
N GLU A 36 -14.57 0.06 -0.32
CA GLU A 36 -15.40 -0.45 0.77
C GLU A 36 -14.56 -1.01 1.93
N ALA A 37 -13.49 -1.76 1.62
CA ALA A 37 -12.58 -2.26 2.65
C ALA A 37 -11.88 -1.12 3.41
N ILE A 38 -11.44 -0.07 2.71
CA ILE A 38 -10.86 1.12 3.33
C ILE A 38 -11.91 1.84 4.19
N ASP A 39 -13.15 1.92 3.72
CA ASP A 39 -14.24 2.58 4.44
C ASP A 39 -14.59 1.89 5.74
N GLN A 40 -14.71 0.56 5.69
CA GLN A 40 -14.92 -0.28 6.87
C GLN A 40 -13.75 -0.10 7.85
N TYR A 41 -12.52 -0.12 7.38
CA TYR A 41 -11.34 0.12 8.22
C TYR A 41 -11.34 1.51 8.86
N ALA A 42 -11.59 2.56 8.09
CA ALA A 42 -11.66 3.92 8.59
C ALA A 42 -12.78 4.09 9.64
N ASN A 43 -13.91 3.41 9.46
CA ASN A 43 -15.00 3.42 10.44
C ASN A 43 -14.63 2.66 11.73
N LEU A 44 -13.91 1.54 11.64
CA LEU A 44 -13.38 0.84 12.82
C LEU A 44 -12.43 1.72 13.64
N LEU A 45 -11.63 2.57 12.98
CA LEU A 45 -10.72 3.50 13.66
C LEU A 45 -11.47 4.62 14.42
N LYS A 46 -12.65 5.03 13.94
CA LYS A 46 -13.53 5.99 14.62
C LYS A 46 -14.20 5.38 15.86
N GLY A 47 -14.36 4.05 15.90
CA GLY A 47 -14.87 3.32 17.05
C GLY A 47 -13.84 3.12 18.18
N GLN A 48 -14.27 2.48 19.27
CA GLN A 48 -13.43 2.16 20.43
C GLN A 48 -12.55 0.90 20.23
N ALA A 49 -12.32 0.44 18.99
CA ALA A 49 -11.45 -0.71 18.77
C ALA A 49 -10.05 -0.39 19.33
N SER A 50 -9.62 -1.13 20.36
CA SER A 50 -8.34 -0.91 21.05
C SER A 50 -7.15 -1.25 20.15
N GLU A 51 -7.36 -2.12 19.16
CA GLU A 51 -6.35 -2.56 18.21
C GLU A 51 -6.93 -2.56 16.79
N ALA A 52 -6.16 -2.06 15.84
CA ALA A 52 -6.49 -2.11 14.42
C ALA A 52 -5.18 -2.39 13.67
N PRO A 53 -4.90 -3.66 13.31
CA PRO A 53 -3.71 -3.98 12.50
C PRO A 53 -3.79 -3.23 11.16
N PRO A 54 -2.67 -3.07 10.44
CA PRO A 54 -2.70 -2.43 9.14
C PRO A 54 -3.63 -3.17 8.19
N LEU A 55 -4.46 -2.43 7.46
CA LEU A 55 -5.21 -2.99 6.35
C LEU A 55 -4.23 -3.27 5.21
N ILE A 56 -4.16 -4.53 4.76
CA ILE A 56 -3.26 -4.95 3.68
C ILE A 56 -4.07 -5.13 2.40
N ILE A 57 -3.74 -4.35 1.37
CA ILE A 57 -4.33 -4.49 0.03
C ILE A 57 -3.22 -4.89 -0.94
N ALA A 58 -3.42 -6.02 -1.62
CA ALA A 58 -2.42 -6.65 -2.48
C ALA A 58 -2.83 -6.56 -3.96
N GLY A 59 -1.96 -6.00 -4.79
CA GLY A 59 -2.14 -5.95 -6.24
C GLY A 59 -1.42 -7.10 -6.94
N GLY A 60 -2.13 -7.77 -7.84
CA GLY A 60 -1.61 -8.77 -8.76
C GLY A 60 -1.30 -8.35 -10.21
N LEU A 61 -0.49 -9.13 -10.94
CA LEU A 61 -0.09 -8.84 -12.34
C LEU A 61 -1.25 -8.72 -13.35
N GLY A 62 -1.14 -7.73 -14.25
CA GLY A 62 -1.66 -7.81 -15.62
C GLY A 62 -2.99 -7.11 -15.95
N SER A 63 -3.66 -6.42 -15.02
CA SER A 63 -5.00 -5.85 -15.26
C SER A 63 -5.21 -4.40 -14.79
N GLY A 64 -4.15 -3.59 -14.69
CA GLY A 64 -4.25 -2.20 -14.18
C GLY A 64 -4.19 -2.07 -12.65
N LYS A 65 -3.72 -3.10 -11.94
CA LYS A 65 -3.76 -3.16 -10.47
C LYS A 65 -2.82 -2.16 -9.77
N THR A 66 -1.64 -1.86 -10.32
CA THR A 66 -0.79 -0.76 -9.80
C THR A 66 -1.51 0.59 -9.88
N GLN A 67 -2.29 0.84 -10.94
CA GLN A 67 -3.12 2.05 -11.03
C GLN A 67 -4.20 2.05 -9.94
N LEU A 68 -4.76 0.89 -9.60
CA LEU A 68 -5.74 0.77 -8.52
C LEU A 68 -5.07 1.06 -7.18
N LEU A 69 -3.87 0.54 -6.92
CA LEU A 69 -3.12 0.88 -5.69
C LEU A 69 -2.82 2.38 -5.61
N TYR A 70 -2.48 3.05 -6.72
CA TYR A 70 -2.30 4.50 -6.75
C TYR A 70 -3.60 5.27 -6.47
N HIS A 71 -4.72 4.77 -6.97
CA HIS A 71 -6.04 5.29 -6.64
C HIS A 71 -6.32 5.16 -5.14
N LEU A 72 -6.14 3.96 -4.58
CA LEU A 72 -6.39 3.69 -3.17
C LEU A 72 -5.45 4.47 -2.25
N PHE A 73 -4.21 4.71 -2.67
CA PHE A 73 -3.28 5.62 -1.99
C PHE A 73 -3.90 7.01 -1.88
N LYS A 74 -4.30 7.60 -3.01
CA LYS A 74 -4.93 8.93 -3.04
C LYS A 74 -6.23 8.97 -2.24
N TYR A 75 -7.10 7.98 -2.42
CA TYR A 75 -8.38 7.85 -1.74
C TYR A 75 -8.23 7.80 -0.21
N SER A 76 -7.28 7.00 0.28
CA SER A 76 -6.98 6.85 1.71
C SER A 76 -6.58 8.20 2.34
N TRP A 77 -5.66 8.92 1.70
CA TRP A 77 -5.17 10.22 2.18
C TRP A 77 -6.19 11.35 2.01
N ARG A 78 -6.86 11.44 0.86
CA ARG A 78 -7.76 12.56 0.50
C ARG A 78 -9.12 12.42 1.17
N GLU A 79 -9.75 11.26 0.98
CA GLU A 79 -11.17 11.06 1.29
C GLU A 79 -11.36 10.44 2.68
N LYS A 80 -10.53 9.46 3.05
CA LYS A 80 -10.71 8.70 4.30
C LYS A 80 -9.86 9.19 5.45
N LYS A 81 -8.89 10.06 5.17
CA LYS A 81 -7.96 10.62 6.16
C LYS A 81 -7.30 9.49 6.97
N VAL A 82 -6.79 8.48 6.26
CA VAL A 82 -6.00 7.38 6.83
C VAL A 82 -4.68 7.30 6.06
N PRO A 83 -3.51 7.30 6.74
CA PRO A 83 -2.23 7.11 6.06
C PRO A 83 -2.17 5.79 5.32
N ALA A 84 -1.83 5.87 4.03
CA ALA A 84 -1.48 4.70 3.22
C ALA A 84 -0.01 4.75 2.84
N LEU A 85 0.69 3.62 3.00
CA LEU A 85 2.06 3.40 2.54
C LEU A 85 2.04 2.41 1.38
N TYR A 86 2.89 2.62 0.39
CA TYR A 86 3.02 1.80 -0.81
C TYR A 86 4.38 1.12 -0.84
N VAL A 87 4.39 -0.21 -0.98
CA VAL A 87 5.62 -1.01 -0.91
C VAL A 87 5.52 -2.27 -1.77
N ASN A 88 6.62 -2.68 -2.39
CA ASN A 88 6.66 -3.97 -3.08
C ASN A 88 6.85 -5.10 -2.06
N LEU A 89 6.14 -6.21 -2.25
CA LEU A 89 6.19 -7.35 -1.30
C LEU A 89 7.62 -7.87 -1.08
N ARG A 90 8.44 -7.88 -2.15
CA ARG A 90 9.85 -8.28 -2.08
C ARG A 90 10.66 -7.44 -1.10
N SER A 91 10.48 -6.12 -1.11
CA SER A 91 11.17 -5.20 -0.21
C SER A 91 10.78 -5.48 1.24
N LEU A 92 9.48 -5.70 1.49
CA LEU A 92 8.95 -6.03 2.80
C LEU A 92 9.52 -7.36 3.35
N ILE A 93 9.53 -8.42 2.52
CA ILE A 93 10.13 -9.72 2.85
C ILE A 93 11.61 -9.57 3.20
N ASN A 94 12.36 -8.81 2.40
CA ASN A 94 13.79 -8.61 2.62
C ASN A 94 14.07 -7.90 3.95
N MET A 95 13.25 -6.90 4.32
CA MET A 95 13.37 -6.22 5.61
C MET A 95 13.11 -7.18 6.78
N ILE A 96 12.11 -8.05 6.67
CA ILE A 96 11.82 -9.05 7.70
C ILE A 96 12.94 -10.08 7.82
N LYS A 97 13.41 -10.63 6.70
CA LYS A 97 14.54 -11.58 6.69
C LYS A 97 15.79 -10.99 7.34
N ARG A 98 16.09 -9.70 7.07
CA ARG A 98 17.19 -8.99 7.72
C ARG A 98 17.00 -8.91 9.23
N ARG A 99 15.80 -8.55 9.71
CA ARG A 99 15.50 -8.51 11.16
C ARG A 99 15.63 -9.90 11.80
N MET A 100 15.07 -10.94 11.19
CA MET A 100 15.19 -12.32 11.68
C MET A 100 16.65 -12.79 11.75
N THR A 101 17.47 -12.41 10.77
CA THR A 101 18.91 -12.71 10.77
C THR A 101 19.62 -12.07 11.96
N VAL A 102 19.31 -10.79 12.25
CA VAL A 102 19.86 -10.08 13.42
C VAL A 102 19.37 -10.71 14.73
N GLU A 103 18.09 -11.11 14.79
CA GLU A 103 17.46 -11.82 15.92
C GLU A 103 17.95 -13.29 16.05
N ARG A 104 18.78 -13.78 15.11
CA ARG A 104 19.21 -15.19 15.00
C ARG A 104 18.05 -16.19 14.93
N ARG A 105 16.90 -15.74 14.44
CA ARG A 105 15.71 -16.57 14.26
C ARG A 105 15.77 -17.29 12.91
N THR A 106 15.71 -18.61 12.96
CA THR A 106 15.70 -19.48 11.76
C THR A 106 14.32 -20.09 11.48
N GLU A 107 13.43 -20.05 12.46
CA GLU A 107 12.07 -20.57 12.35
C GLU A 107 11.21 -19.69 11.47
N ARG A 108 10.25 -20.30 10.77
CA ARG A 108 9.26 -19.58 9.98
C ARG A 108 8.37 -18.74 10.90
N LEU A 109 7.73 -17.74 10.32
CA LEU A 109 6.78 -16.88 11.03
C LEU A 109 5.38 -17.49 10.96
N THR A 110 4.69 -17.51 12.09
CA THR A 110 3.23 -17.66 12.07
C THR A 110 2.61 -16.43 11.38
N PRO A 111 1.39 -16.52 10.82
CA PRO A 111 0.85 -15.35 10.13
C PRO A 111 0.51 -14.19 11.08
N THR A 112 0.19 -14.46 12.36
CA THR A 112 0.05 -13.43 13.39
C THR A 112 1.35 -12.66 13.63
N GLU A 113 2.49 -13.37 13.71
CA GLU A 113 3.80 -12.72 13.84
C GLU A 113 4.15 -11.89 12.60
N LEU A 114 3.76 -12.37 11.42
CA LEU A 114 3.97 -11.61 10.18
C LEU A 114 3.17 -10.30 10.21
N VAL A 115 1.90 -10.33 10.62
CA VAL A 115 1.07 -9.12 10.77
C VAL A 115 1.67 -8.16 11.79
N TYR A 116 2.19 -8.67 12.92
CA TYR A 116 2.89 -7.86 13.91
C TYR A 116 4.13 -7.19 13.31
N LYS A 117 4.98 -7.94 12.60
CA LYS A 117 6.18 -7.39 11.95
C LYS A 117 5.82 -6.35 10.87
N PHE A 118 4.75 -6.56 10.11
CA PHE A 118 4.25 -5.54 9.17
C PHE A 118 3.80 -4.27 9.89
N SER A 119 3.08 -4.41 11.00
CA SER A 119 2.63 -3.27 11.82
C SER A 119 3.81 -2.45 12.35
N GLU A 120 4.83 -3.12 12.89
CA GLU A 120 6.05 -2.45 13.36
C GLU A 120 6.77 -1.74 12.21
N LEU A 121 6.92 -2.38 11.06
CA LEU A 121 7.61 -1.78 9.91
C LEU A 121 6.83 -0.57 9.37
N ALA A 122 5.51 -0.66 9.30
CA ALA A 122 4.63 0.44 8.88
C ALA A 122 4.75 1.65 9.79
N LEU A 123 4.71 1.44 11.12
CA LEU A 123 4.88 2.53 12.10
C LEU A 123 6.27 3.17 12.01
N ASN A 124 7.32 2.36 11.89
CA ASN A 124 8.69 2.87 11.71
C ASN A 124 8.83 3.69 10.42
N LYS A 125 8.16 3.26 9.34
CA LYS A 125 8.20 3.97 8.06
C LYS A 125 7.38 5.25 8.08
N LEU A 126 6.26 5.26 8.79
CA LEU A 126 5.46 6.46 9.00
C LEU A 126 6.22 7.51 9.83
N ASP A 127 6.98 7.08 10.86
CA ASP A 127 7.85 7.97 11.63
C ASP A 127 9.00 8.53 10.79
N LEU A 128 9.64 7.68 9.98
CA LEU A 128 10.67 8.11 9.03
C LEU A 128 10.13 9.12 8.02
N LEU A 129 8.93 8.87 7.47
CA LEU A 129 8.23 9.78 6.58
C LEU A 129 7.96 11.14 7.25
N LYS A 130 7.54 11.15 8.52
CA LYS A 130 7.35 12.40 9.28
C LYS A 130 8.64 13.21 9.37
N ASN A 131 9.74 12.55 9.73
CA ASN A 131 11.03 13.20 9.97
C ASN A 131 11.65 13.76 8.68
N HIS A 132 11.33 13.16 7.53
CA HIS A 132 11.83 13.56 6.21
C HIS A 132 10.75 14.20 5.31
N PHE A 133 9.65 14.68 5.89
CA PHE A 133 8.49 15.10 5.11
C PHE A 133 8.76 16.25 4.13
N ASN A 134 9.75 17.10 4.44
CA ASN A 134 10.09 18.29 3.66
C ASN A 134 11.51 18.28 3.08
N ASP A 135 12.24 17.16 3.20
CA ASP A 135 13.58 17.04 2.62
C ASP A 135 13.65 15.94 1.55
N ASN A 136 14.76 15.92 0.82
CA ASN A 136 15.03 15.02 -0.29
C ASN A 136 16.22 14.06 -0.01
N THR A 137 16.47 13.76 1.27
CA THR A 137 17.60 12.92 1.69
C THR A 137 17.35 11.43 1.45
N LEU A 138 16.08 11.03 1.40
CA LEU A 138 15.64 9.67 1.14
C LEU A 138 14.84 9.61 -0.16
N THR A 139 14.84 8.43 -0.78
CA THR A 139 13.94 8.20 -1.93
C THR A 139 12.50 7.97 -1.46
N LEU A 140 11.53 8.21 -2.34
CA LEU A 140 10.13 7.88 -2.11
C LEU A 140 9.97 6.39 -1.77
N SER A 141 10.70 5.52 -2.47
CA SER A 141 10.75 4.09 -2.18
C SER A 141 11.30 3.76 -0.78
N ASP A 142 12.30 4.52 -0.29
CA ASP A 142 12.79 4.37 1.10
C ASP A 142 11.71 4.77 2.12
N LEU A 143 10.82 5.69 1.76
CA LEU A 143 9.72 6.18 2.59
C LEU A 143 8.41 5.40 2.40
N TRP A 144 8.41 4.36 1.57
CA TRP A 144 7.21 3.61 1.17
C TRP A 144 6.12 4.51 0.58
N LEU A 145 6.54 5.38 -0.34
CA LEU A 145 5.68 6.20 -1.16
C LEU A 145 5.80 5.77 -2.63
N PRO A 146 4.73 5.88 -3.43
CA PRO A 146 4.82 5.56 -4.85
C PRO A 146 5.67 6.58 -5.60
N GLU A 147 6.49 6.10 -6.53
CA GLU A 147 7.29 6.95 -7.40
C GLU A 147 6.44 7.58 -8.51
N VAL A 148 6.87 8.76 -8.98
CA VAL A 148 6.23 9.47 -10.10
C VAL A 148 7.14 9.40 -11.31
N ALA A 149 6.64 8.85 -12.41
CA ALA A 149 7.39 8.74 -13.66
C ALA A 149 7.87 10.12 -14.14
N GLY A 150 9.16 10.22 -14.48
CA GLY A 150 9.78 11.48 -14.91
C GLY A 150 10.14 12.46 -13.77
N ARG A 151 9.95 12.08 -12.50
CA ARG A 151 10.43 12.82 -11.34
C ARG A 151 11.68 12.19 -10.72
N PRO A 152 12.51 12.96 -10.00
CA PRO A 152 13.57 12.39 -9.18
C PRO A 152 13.00 11.43 -8.14
N ALA A 153 13.69 10.31 -7.90
CA ALA A 153 13.28 9.34 -6.89
C ALA A 153 13.29 9.92 -5.47
N ASN A 154 14.07 10.98 -5.22
CA ASN A 154 14.18 11.67 -3.93
C ASN A 154 13.35 12.97 -3.86
N LEU A 155 12.21 13.03 -4.54
CA LEU A 155 11.26 14.14 -4.39
C LEU A 155 10.82 14.29 -2.91
N PRO A 156 10.82 15.49 -2.31
CA PRO A 156 10.27 15.67 -0.97
C PRO A 156 8.83 15.17 -0.88
N PRO A 157 8.45 14.43 0.17
CA PRO A 157 7.09 13.93 0.34
C PRO A 157 6.02 15.02 0.27
N SER A 158 6.27 16.20 0.83
CA SER A 158 5.32 17.32 0.75
C SER A 158 5.06 17.78 -0.69
N GLU A 159 6.05 17.71 -1.57
CA GLU A 159 5.90 18.02 -3.00
C GLU A 159 5.12 16.92 -3.72
N LEU A 160 5.43 15.64 -3.45
CA LEU A 160 4.66 14.50 -3.97
C LEU A 160 3.18 14.64 -3.62
N PHE A 161 2.90 14.88 -2.33
CA PHE A 161 1.53 14.97 -1.81
C PHE A 161 0.77 16.09 -2.50
N LYS A 162 1.40 17.26 -2.66
CA LYS A 162 0.82 18.38 -3.40
C LYS A 162 0.54 18.03 -4.87
N GLU A 163 1.46 17.33 -5.55
CA GLU A 163 1.32 16.92 -6.95
C GLU A 163 0.14 15.98 -7.17
N VAL A 164 -0.20 15.15 -6.18
CA VAL A 164 -1.30 14.17 -6.26
C VAL A 164 -2.59 14.65 -5.60
N GLY A 165 -2.68 15.95 -5.28
CA GLY A 165 -3.88 16.56 -4.72
C GLY A 165 -4.13 16.26 -3.23
N ILE A 166 -3.10 15.87 -2.48
CA ILE A 166 -3.16 15.73 -1.02
C ILE A 166 -2.58 16.99 -0.38
N ASN A 167 -3.32 17.62 0.53
CA ASN A 167 -2.82 18.78 1.28
C ASN A 167 -1.65 18.37 2.19
N PRO A 168 -0.42 18.89 1.99
CA PRO A 168 0.75 18.46 2.78
C PRO A 168 0.63 18.74 4.27
N ASN A 169 -0.01 19.85 4.67
CA ASN A 169 -0.17 20.19 6.08
C ASN A 169 -1.14 19.24 6.78
N GLU A 170 -2.26 18.90 6.12
CA GLU A 170 -3.21 17.91 6.62
C GLU A 170 -2.57 16.52 6.70
N ALA A 171 -1.79 16.14 5.69
CA ALA A 171 -1.07 14.87 5.68
C ALA A 171 -0.07 14.76 6.83
N TYR A 172 0.74 15.80 7.06
CA TYR A 172 1.68 15.85 8.17
C TYR A 172 0.97 15.74 9.53
N ALA A 173 -0.13 16.48 9.72
CA ALA A 173 -0.93 16.40 10.94
C ALA A 173 -1.52 14.98 11.13
N LEU A 174 -2.02 14.38 10.06
CA LEU A 174 -2.56 13.02 10.09
C LEU A 174 -1.48 11.98 10.44
N ILE A 175 -0.27 12.12 9.90
CA ILE A 175 0.89 11.29 10.27
C ILE A 175 1.16 11.38 11.79
N ASP A 176 1.20 12.60 12.33
CA ASP A 176 1.45 12.84 13.75
C ASP A 176 0.37 12.21 14.64
N GLU A 177 -0.90 12.35 14.26
CA GLU A 177 -2.02 11.72 14.97
C GLU A 177 -1.97 10.19 14.93
N THR A 178 -1.68 9.60 13.76
CA THR A 178 -1.59 8.15 13.60
C THR A 178 -0.44 7.57 14.42
N LEU A 179 0.71 8.24 14.47
CA LEU A 179 1.85 7.81 15.31
C LEU A 179 1.53 7.86 16.81
N LYS A 180 0.76 8.87 17.27
CA LYS A 180 0.27 8.93 18.66
C LYS A 180 -0.66 7.76 18.99
N ARG A 181 -1.55 7.41 18.05
CA ARG A 181 -2.50 6.30 18.21
C ARG A 181 -1.85 4.93 18.03
N LYS A 182 -0.70 4.85 17.34
CA LYS A 182 0.03 3.62 16.96
C LYS A 182 -0.83 2.60 16.19
N ARG A 183 -1.87 3.07 15.49
CA ARG A 183 -2.80 2.26 14.69
C ARG A 183 -3.44 3.11 13.60
N GLY A 184 -4.04 2.47 12.60
CA GLY A 184 -4.71 3.16 11.50
C GLY A 184 -3.77 3.49 10.35
N ILE A 185 -3.10 2.46 9.83
CA ILE A 185 -2.22 2.57 8.65
C ILE A 185 -2.72 1.56 7.62
N ILE A 186 -2.73 1.95 6.36
CA ILE A 186 -3.02 1.06 5.23
C ILE A 186 -1.69 0.71 4.56
N LEU A 187 -1.45 -0.58 4.32
CA LEU A 187 -0.32 -1.09 3.54
C LEU A 187 -0.82 -1.54 2.17
N LEU A 188 -0.42 -0.80 1.15
CA LEU A 188 -0.65 -1.12 -0.25
C LEU A 188 0.57 -1.88 -0.76
N ILE A 189 0.39 -3.17 -1.02
CA ILE A 189 1.46 -4.08 -1.40
C ILE A 189 1.37 -4.40 -2.88
N ASP A 190 2.39 -4.01 -3.64
CA ASP A 190 2.50 -4.33 -5.06
C ASP A 190 3.41 -5.56 -5.31
N GLU A 191 3.37 -6.07 -6.54
CA GLU A 191 4.19 -7.19 -7.04
C GLU A 191 4.04 -8.50 -6.25
N VAL A 192 2.83 -8.80 -5.80
CA VAL A 192 2.58 -9.92 -4.88
C VAL A 192 2.93 -11.27 -5.51
N GLU A 193 2.57 -11.51 -6.77
CA GLU A 193 2.86 -12.79 -7.45
C GLU A 193 4.37 -13.03 -7.59
N MET A 194 5.11 -11.96 -7.87
CA MET A 194 6.55 -12.02 -8.13
C MET A 194 7.34 -12.39 -6.88
N ALA A 195 6.82 -12.08 -5.69
CA ALA A 195 7.46 -12.37 -4.41
C ALA A 195 6.74 -13.48 -3.62
N TYR A 196 5.67 -14.05 -4.15
CA TYR A 196 4.83 -15.06 -3.49
C TYR A 196 5.63 -16.29 -3.02
N LYS A 197 6.52 -16.79 -3.89
CA LYS A 197 7.36 -17.96 -3.57
C LYS A 197 8.28 -17.70 -2.37
N GLU A 198 8.81 -16.48 -2.25
CA GLU A 198 9.70 -16.12 -1.16
C GLU A 198 8.95 -15.94 0.15
N LEU A 199 7.73 -15.42 0.10
CA LEU A 199 6.87 -15.30 1.27
C LEU A 199 6.52 -16.68 1.83
N ARG A 200 6.19 -17.65 0.96
CA ARG A 200 5.88 -19.03 1.37
C ARG A 200 7.01 -19.76 2.09
N VAL A 201 8.26 -19.35 1.86
CA VAL A 201 9.41 -19.89 2.58
C VAL A 201 9.55 -19.24 3.96
N LEU A 202 9.08 -17.99 4.11
CA LEU A 202 9.18 -17.21 5.33
C LEU A 202 8.09 -17.55 6.36
N ILE A 203 6.90 -17.95 5.91
CA ILE A 203 5.75 -18.20 6.78
C ILE A 203 5.42 -19.68 6.95
N GLU A 204 4.87 -20.02 8.10
CA GLU A 204 4.15 -21.27 8.32
C GLU A 204 2.83 -21.24 7.53
N GLY A 205 2.48 -22.37 6.91
CA GLY A 205 1.29 -22.45 6.07
C GLY A 205 1.45 -21.85 4.66
N GLY A 206 0.34 -21.49 4.06
CA GLY A 206 0.26 -20.84 2.75
C GLY A 206 -0.25 -19.41 2.86
N PHE A 207 -0.23 -18.67 1.75
CA PHE A 207 -0.83 -17.34 1.72
C PHE A 207 -2.33 -17.37 2.01
N ARG A 208 -3.00 -18.52 1.78
CA ARG A 208 -4.39 -18.72 2.19
C ARG A 208 -4.61 -18.48 3.70
N ASP A 209 -3.63 -18.81 4.52
CA ASP A 209 -3.69 -18.57 5.97
C ASP A 209 -3.45 -17.07 6.30
N LEU A 210 -2.68 -16.36 5.46
CA LEU A 210 -2.63 -14.89 5.48
C LEU A 210 -3.93 -14.26 4.99
N THR A 211 -4.60 -14.82 3.98
CA THR A 211 -5.91 -14.34 3.54
C THR A 211 -7.00 -14.62 4.55
N ASP A 212 -6.87 -15.71 5.33
CA ASP A 212 -7.81 -16.06 6.40
C ASP A 212 -7.51 -15.26 7.69
N ILE A 213 -6.27 -14.85 7.95
CA ILE A 213 -5.88 -13.99 9.09
C ILE A 213 -6.09 -12.50 8.79
N ILE A 214 -5.89 -12.06 7.55
CA ILE A 214 -6.32 -10.74 7.07
C ILE A 214 -7.86 -10.74 6.94
N GLY A 215 -8.46 -11.82 6.47
CA GLY A 215 -9.89 -12.00 6.23
C GLY A 215 -10.75 -12.35 7.46
N SER A 216 -10.16 -12.60 8.62
CA SER A 216 -10.91 -12.72 9.90
C SER A 216 -10.95 -11.41 10.69
N GLY A 217 -10.27 -10.35 10.22
CA GLY A 217 -10.24 -9.03 10.85
C GLY A 217 -10.66 -7.87 9.94
N VAL A 218 -10.10 -7.76 8.73
CA VAL A 218 -10.47 -6.75 7.71
C VAL A 218 -10.03 -7.24 6.32
N ILE A 219 -11.02 -7.70 5.56
CA ILE A 219 -11.08 -7.99 4.12
C ILE A 219 -9.76 -7.82 3.32
N GLY A 220 -9.12 -8.94 2.95
CA GLY A 220 -8.12 -9.01 1.89
C GLY A 220 -8.80 -9.20 0.53
N ILE A 221 -8.83 -8.16 -0.31
CA ILE A 221 -9.44 -8.24 -1.64
C ILE A 221 -8.37 -8.64 -2.65
N TYR A 222 -8.52 -9.85 -3.19
CA TYR A 222 -7.88 -10.28 -4.42
C TYR A 222 -8.91 -10.18 -5.53
N THR A 223 -8.68 -9.30 -6.49
CA THR A 223 -9.32 -9.46 -7.79
C THR A 223 -8.49 -10.46 -8.57
N VAL A 224 -9.10 -11.56 -8.97
CA VAL A 224 -8.55 -12.44 -10.01
C VAL A 224 -8.51 -11.61 -11.29
#